data_AF-A0A3M1R1S1-F1
#
_entry.id   AF-A0A3M1R1S1-F1
#
_cell.length_a   1.000
_cell.length_b   1.000
_cell.length_c   1.000
_cell.angle_alpha   90.00
_cell.angle_beta   90.00
_cell.angle_gamma   90.00
#
_symmetry.space_group_name_H-M   'P 1'
#
loop_
_entity.id
_entity.type
_entity.pdbx_description
1 polymer ?
#
loop_
_entity_poly.entity_id
_entity_poly.type
_entity_poly.pdbx_seq_one_letter_code
_entity_poly.pdbx_strand_id
1 'polypeptide(L)'
;MKSCLFLAVLSILILGGVPGPPVVMATGGWLTLAPLPEPRQEVAVAALGGKVYVIGGIREDRSTADTVEAYDPATNRWQRVSPLPLPLHHTAAAAVQGKLYV
;
A
#
# COMPACT_ATOMS: atom_id res chain seq x y z
N MET A 1 65.94 -11.19 40.72
CA MET A 1 64.92 -10.73 39.77
C MET A 1 63.53 -11.03 40.38
N LYS A 2 63.16 -10.32 41.48
CA LYS A 2 61.94 -9.46 41.67
C LYS A 2 60.65 -10.08 41.10
N SER A 3 59.73 -10.76 41.80
CA SER A 3 58.97 -10.56 43.08
C SER A 3 57.85 -9.50 43.05
N CYS A 4 56.66 -9.94 43.54
CA CYS A 4 55.54 -9.21 44.19
C CYS A 4 54.37 -8.59 43.37
N LEU A 5 53.21 -9.24 43.54
CA LEU A 5 51.84 -8.76 43.86
C LEU A 5 51.67 -7.24 44.17
N PHE A 6 50.67 -6.54 43.57
CA PHE A 6 49.87 -5.45 44.19
C PHE A 6 48.63 -5.07 43.34
N LEU A 7 47.59 -4.57 44.03
CA LEU A 7 46.18 -4.33 43.67
C LEU A 7 45.84 -3.18 42.69
N ALA A 8 44.55 -3.19 42.26
CA ALA A 8 43.67 -2.07 41.81
C ALA A 8 43.83 -1.60 40.34
N VAL A 9 42.80 -1.21 39.57
CA VAL A 9 41.54 -0.48 39.82
C VAL A 9 40.50 -0.87 38.74
N LEU A 10 39.22 -0.86 39.11
CA LEU A 10 38.03 -0.98 38.27
C LEU A 10 38.01 0.07 37.13
N SER A 11 37.68 -0.30 35.89
CA SER A 11 37.24 0.65 34.86
C SER A 11 36.05 0.08 34.10
N ILE A 12 34.88 0.58 34.46
CA ILE A 12 33.66 0.45 33.66
C ILE A 12 33.73 1.53 32.58
N LEU A 13 33.64 1.13 31.31
CA LEU A 13 33.27 2.02 30.22
C LEU A 13 32.14 1.35 29.43
N ILE A 14 30.95 1.90 29.63
CA ILE A 14 29.70 1.59 28.95
C ILE A 14 29.86 2.02 27.49
N LEU A 15 29.71 1.10 26.53
CA LEU A 15 29.36 1.47 25.16
C LEU A 15 27.88 1.15 24.93
N GLY A 16 27.04 2.12 25.29
CA GLY A 16 25.62 2.11 24.95
C GLY A 16 25.46 2.26 23.45
N GLY A 17 24.86 1.27 22.81
CA GLY A 17 24.32 1.44 21.47
C GLY A 17 23.26 2.54 21.52
N VAL A 18 23.42 3.58 20.71
CA VAL A 18 22.38 4.60 20.52
C VAL A 18 21.15 3.85 19.99
N PRO A 19 20.02 3.79 20.73
CA PRO A 19 18.80 3.28 20.15
C PRO A 19 18.42 4.26 19.03
N GLY A 20 18.35 3.75 17.80
CA GLY A 20 17.74 4.51 16.70
C GLY A 20 16.33 4.95 17.10
N PRO A 21 15.79 6.03 16.52
CA PRO A 21 14.45 6.46 16.83
C PRO A 21 13.49 5.26 16.70
N PRO A 22 12.57 5.08 17.65
CA PRO A 22 11.62 3.99 17.57
C PRO A 22 10.95 4.06 16.20
N VAL A 23 10.94 2.95 15.48
CA VAL A 23 10.08 2.79 14.31
C VAL A 23 8.67 2.87 14.86
N VAL A 24 8.07 4.05 14.82
CA VAL A 24 6.69 4.26 15.22
C VAL A 24 5.86 3.49 14.19
N MET A 25 5.43 2.30 14.58
CA MET A 25 4.38 1.58 13.88
C MET A 25 3.17 2.52 13.88
N ALA A 26 2.77 3.00 12.70
CA ALA A 26 1.56 3.79 12.55
C ALA A 26 0.43 3.00 13.23
N THR A 27 -0.19 3.60 14.24
CA THR A 27 -1.40 3.06 14.86
C THR A 27 -2.42 2.89 13.74
N GLY A 28 -2.82 1.64 13.48
CA GLY A 28 -3.77 1.33 12.41
C GLY A 28 -5.02 2.19 12.53
N GLY A 29 -5.49 2.73 11.40
CA GLY A 29 -6.67 3.57 11.34
C GLY A 29 -7.17 3.65 9.91
N TRP A 30 -8.48 3.77 9.75
CA TRP A 30 -9.08 3.99 8.45
C TRP A 30 -9.01 5.48 8.10
N LEU A 31 -8.62 5.78 6.86
CA LEU A 31 -8.61 7.12 6.30
C LEU A 31 -9.57 7.18 5.11
N THR A 32 -10.46 8.16 5.11
CA THR A 32 -11.30 8.46 3.95
C THR A 32 -10.45 9.18 2.89
N LEU A 33 -10.32 8.57 1.72
CA LEU A 33 -9.64 9.12 0.56
C LEU A 33 -10.65 9.71 -0.44
N ALA A 34 -10.17 10.22 -1.58
CA ALA A 34 -11.05 10.73 -2.63
C ALA A 34 -12.05 9.63 -3.05
N PRO A 35 -13.36 9.96 -3.11
CA PRO A 35 -14.36 8.97 -3.50
C PRO A 35 -14.18 8.60 -4.97
N LEU A 36 -14.50 7.35 -5.30
CA LEU A 36 -14.61 6.91 -6.68
C LEU A 36 -15.68 7.79 -7.40
N PRO A 37 -15.39 8.37 -8.57
CA PRO A 37 -16.32 9.30 -9.23
C PRO A 37 -17.67 8.69 -9.63
N GLU A 38 -17.70 7.39 -9.93
CA GLU A 38 -18.90 6.63 -10.27
C GLU A 38 -19.11 5.55 -9.21
N PRO A 39 -20.11 5.70 -8.30
CA PRO A 39 -20.43 4.68 -7.31
C PRO A 39 -20.84 3.37 -7.97
N ARG A 40 -20.20 2.27 -7.54
CA ARG A 40 -20.49 0.93 -8.04
C ARG A 40 -19.97 -0.14 -7.09
N GLN A 41 -20.54 -1.33 -7.20
CA GLN A 41 -20.19 -2.53 -6.43
C GLN A 41 -19.70 -3.65 -7.36
N GLU A 42 -19.27 -4.78 -6.78
CA GLU A 42 -18.87 -5.99 -7.54
C GLU A 42 -17.76 -5.74 -8.57
N VAL A 43 -16.88 -4.80 -8.24
CA VAL A 43 -15.73 -4.39 -9.04
C VAL A 43 -14.58 -5.38 -8.91
N ALA A 44 -13.77 -5.50 -9.96
CA ALA A 44 -12.44 -6.08 -9.84
C ALA A 44 -11.42 -5.00 -9.47
N VAL A 45 -10.41 -5.36 -8.67
CA VAL A 45 -9.38 -4.41 -8.19
C VAL A 45 -7.99 -5.01 -8.31
N ALA A 46 -7.03 -4.22 -8.78
CA ALA A 46 -5.61 -4.60 -8.80
C ALA A 46 -4.69 -3.38 -8.63
N ALA A 47 -3.52 -3.59 -8.02
CA ALA A 47 -2.47 -2.58 -7.94
C ALA A 47 -1.44 -2.77 -9.06
N LEU A 48 -1.12 -1.69 -9.78
CA LEU A 48 -0.11 -1.72 -10.86
C LEU A 48 0.57 -0.34 -10.97
N GLY A 49 1.90 -0.32 -11.04
CA GLY A 49 2.66 0.91 -11.28
C GLY A 49 2.41 2.01 -10.23
N GLY A 50 2.22 1.63 -8.96
CA GLY A 50 1.95 2.58 -7.86
C GLY A 50 0.53 3.14 -7.82
N LYS A 51 -0.38 2.64 -8.67
CA LYS A 51 -1.79 3.03 -8.72
C LYS A 51 -2.70 1.84 -8.40
N VAL A 52 -3.93 2.13 -7.97
CA VAL A 52 -4.98 1.13 -7.75
C VAL A 52 -6.02 1.27 -8.86
N TYR A 53 -6.37 0.18 -9.52
CA TYR A 53 -7.35 0.17 -10.59
C TYR A 53 -8.65 -0.45 -10.09
N VAL A 54 -9.77 0.21 -10.35
CA VAL A 54 -11.11 -0.32 -10.15
C VAL A 54 -11.72 -0.54 -11.53
N ILE A 55 -12.17 -1.76 -11.79
CA ILE A 55 -12.48 -2.25 -13.14
C ILE A 55 -13.89 -2.84 -13.15
N GLY A 56 -14.73 -2.36 -14.07
CA GLY A 56 -16.11 -2.84 -14.23
C GLY A 56 -16.94 -2.66 -12.96
N GLY A 57 -17.95 -3.52 -12.77
CA GLY A 57 -18.86 -3.55 -11.63
C GLY A 57 -20.32 -3.27 -11.99
N ILE A 58 -21.16 -3.12 -10.97
CA ILE A 58 -22.57 -2.76 -11.10
C ILE A 58 -22.80 -1.34 -10.57
N ARG A 59 -23.32 -0.47 -11.44
CA ARG A 59 -23.71 0.91 -11.12
C ARG A 59 -24.98 0.93 -10.26
N GLU A 60 -25.30 2.09 -9.69
CA GLU A 60 -26.52 2.28 -8.88
C GLU A 60 -27.81 1.94 -9.64
N ASP A 61 -27.86 2.19 -10.96
CA ASP A 61 -29.00 1.86 -11.82
C ASP A 61 -29.07 0.37 -12.21
N ARG A 62 -28.16 -0.45 -11.67
CA ARG A 62 -27.96 -1.88 -11.95
C ARG A 62 -27.40 -2.19 -13.34
N SER A 63 -26.98 -1.18 -14.11
CA SER A 63 -26.25 -1.42 -15.35
C SER A 63 -24.82 -1.89 -15.05
N THR A 64 -24.28 -2.72 -15.95
CA THR A 64 -22.89 -3.18 -15.87
C THR A 64 -21.96 -2.10 -16.40
N ALA A 65 -20.89 -1.85 -15.65
CA ALA A 65 -19.84 -0.92 -16.03
C ALA A 65 -18.77 -1.58 -16.90
N ASP A 66 -18.34 -0.86 -17.93
CA ASP A 66 -17.11 -1.05 -18.68
C ASP A 66 -16.01 -0.08 -18.25
N THR A 67 -16.33 0.82 -17.30
CA THR A 67 -15.43 1.86 -16.82
C THR A 67 -14.26 1.26 -16.05
N VAL A 68 -13.09 1.88 -16.25
CA VAL A 68 -11.88 1.60 -15.51
C VAL A 68 -11.35 2.92 -14.98
N GLU A 69 -11.13 2.99 -13.67
CA GLU A 69 -10.54 4.16 -13.02
C GLU A 69 -9.27 3.77 -12.27
N ALA A 70 -8.23 4.58 -12.44
CA ALA A 70 -6.98 4.48 -11.73
C ALA A 70 -6.92 5.53 -10.61
N TYR A 71 -6.76 5.09 -9.38
CA TYR A 71 -6.45 5.92 -8.23
C TYR A 71 -4.95 6.12 -8.10
N ASP A 72 -4.55 7.38 -7.94
CA ASP A 72 -3.18 7.78 -7.61
C ASP A 72 -3.09 8.18 -6.12
N PRO A 73 -2.47 7.34 -5.27
CA PRO A 73 -2.30 7.65 -3.86
C PRO A 73 -1.44 8.89 -3.59
N ALA A 74 -0.53 9.26 -4.51
CA ALA A 74 0.35 10.42 -4.32
C ALA A 74 -0.40 11.75 -4.49
N THR A 75 -1.46 11.76 -5.31
CA THR A 75 -2.27 12.96 -5.56
C THR A 75 -3.66 12.88 -4.94
N ASN A 76 -4.03 11.74 -4.36
CA ASN A 76 -5.37 11.43 -3.85
C ASN A 76 -6.46 11.74 -4.89
N ARG A 77 -6.27 11.23 -6.11
CA ARG A 77 -7.18 11.51 -7.25
C ARG A 77 -7.41 10.27 -8.09
N TRP A 78 -8.60 10.23 -8.68
CA TRP A 78 -9.00 9.24 -9.66
C TRP A 78 -8.85 9.79 -11.07
N GLN A 79 -8.53 8.91 -12.02
CA GLN A 79 -8.54 9.19 -13.44
C GLN A 79 -9.18 8.03 -14.18
N ARG A 80 -10.11 8.33 -15.10
CA ARG A 80 -10.64 7.32 -16.03
C ARG A 80 -9.57 6.93 -17.04
N VAL A 81 -9.39 5.63 -17.24
CA VAL A 81 -8.46 5.07 -18.23
C VAL A 81 -9.23 4.30 -19.31
N SER A 82 -8.53 3.60 -20.19
CA SER A 82 -9.15 2.79 -21.25
C SER A 82 -10.21 1.84 -20.67
N PRO A 83 -11.45 1.86 -21.20
CA PRO A 83 -12.53 1.01 -20.72
C PRO A 83 -12.29 -0.45 -21.11
N LEU A 84 -13.05 -1.35 -20.49
CA LEU A 84 -13.17 -2.73 -20.95
C LEU A 84 -13.85 -2.77 -22.33
N PRO A 85 -13.47 -3.73 -23.20
CA PRO A 85 -14.17 -3.94 -24.47
C PRO A 85 -15.58 -4.53 -24.28
N LEU A 86 -15.86 -5.09 -23.11
CA LEU A 86 -17.14 -5.65 -22.70
C LEU A 86 -17.40 -5.27 -21.23
N PRO A 87 -18.60 -4.79 -20.86
CA PRO A 87 -18.94 -4.58 -19.45
C PRO A 87 -18.87 -5.88 -18.65
N LEU A 88 -18.23 -5.86 -17.47
CA LEU A 88 -18.06 -7.02 -16.60
C LEU A 88 -18.37 -6.65 -15.14
N HIS A 89 -18.84 -7.61 -14.35
CA HIS A 89 -19.00 -7.53 -12.90
C HIS A 89 -18.69 -8.90 -12.28
N HIS A 90 -18.50 -8.98 -10.96
CA HIS A 90 -18.16 -10.24 -10.26
C HIS A 90 -16.87 -10.93 -10.78
N THR A 91 -15.93 -10.17 -11.33
CA THR A 91 -14.66 -10.69 -11.85
C THR A 91 -13.52 -10.50 -10.85
N ALA A 92 -12.39 -11.18 -11.12
CA ALA A 92 -11.13 -10.96 -10.41
C ALA A 92 -10.15 -10.23 -11.32
N ALA A 93 -9.22 -9.47 -10.74
CA ALA A 93 -8.14 -8.85 -11.50
C ALA A 93 -6.78 -9.19 -10.91
N ALA A 94 -5.77 -9.32 -11.77
CA ALA A 94 -4.40 -9.54 -11.37
C ALA A 94 -3.43 -8.66 -12.16
N ALA A 95 -2.42 -8.13 -11.49
CA ALA A 95 -1.30 -7.45 -12.12
C ALA A 95 -0.15 -8.45 -12.34
N VAL A 96 0.19 -8.73 -13.59
CA VAL A 96 1.26 -9.66 -13.96
C VAL A 96 2.12 -9.03 -15.05
N GLN A 97 3.43 -8.94 -14.80
CA GLN A 97 4.42 -8.45 -15.77
C GLN A 97 4.07 -7.09 -16.40
N GLY A 98 3.62 -6.13 -15.57
CA GLY A 98 3.29 -4.79 -16.06
C GLY A 98 1.93 -4.67 -16.74
N LYS A 99 1.08 -5.71 -16.69
CA LYS A 99 -0.25 -5.73 -17.31
C LYS A 99 -1.33 -6.09 -16.30
N LEU A 100 -2.54 -5.60 -16.53
CA LEU A 100 -3.74 -6.03 -15.81
C LEU A 100 -4.46 -7.12 -16.61
N TYR A 101 -4.84 -8.19 -15.91
CA TYR A 101 -5.68 -9.27 -16.41
C TYR A 101 -6.97 -9.29 -15.61
N VAL A 102 -8.10 -9.44 -16.30
CA VAL A 102 -9.47 -9.43 -15.75
C VAL A 102 -10.25 -10.56 -16.41
#